data_AF-A0A5B8SSX4-F1
#
_entry.id   AF-A0A5B8SSX4-F1
#
_cell.length_a   1.000
_cell.length_b   1.000
_cell.length_c   1.000
_cell.angle_alpha   90.00
_cell.angle_beta   90.00
_cell.angle_gamma   90.00
#
_symmetry.space_group_name_H-M   'P 1'
#
loop_
_entity.id
_entity.type
_entity.pdbx_description
1 polymer ?
#
loop_
_entity_poly.entity_id
_entity_poly.type
_entity_poly.pdbx_seq_one_letter_code
_entity_poly.pdbx_strand_id
1 'polypeptide(L)'
;MPLPSKAVSFERAALPAGFKAEGMVKTRQSIKSPDGPIVDPISGQRFVCLDDPDDIDARRMRNDPAKALLLTHLRIVSPRSGLPTIGADGAKLICRDVQIKKGKRLVFAWHFMVWGDLPWNDFACFEAIPDYQDDYGLSLHVLMDLAELANGGARASGWRLSTWTANADFSGTLEWTVANGQVINDPTLMQPAVEAFSNPPALLIDDIRVLG
;
A
#
# COMPACT_ATOMS: atom_id res chain seq x y z
N MET A 1 20.77 -4.87 -3.15
CA MET A 1 20.17 -6.13 -2.70
C MET A 1 19.38 -6.78 -3.84
N PRO A 2 19.75 -8.01 -4.26
CA PRO A 2 18.86 -8.82 -5.10
C PRO A 2 17.68 -9.33 -4.25
N LEU A 3 16.46 -9.23 -4.78
CA LEU A 3 15.31 -9.89 -4.17
C LEU A 3 15.35 -11.41 -4.47
N PRO A 4 14.85 -12.24 -3.54
CA PRO A 4 14.86 -13.69 -3.73
C PRO A 4 13.92 -14.14 -4.85
N SER A 5 14.22 -15.29 -5.46
CA SER A 5 13.33 -15.98 -6.41
C SER A 5 12.22 -16.77 -5.73
N LYS A 6 12.37 -17.02 -4.42
CA LYS A 6 11.33 -17.53 -3.51
C LYS A 6 10.67 -16.37 -2.79
N ALA A 7 9.44 -16.59 -2.33
CA ALA A 7 8.70 -15.62 -1.51
C ALA A 7 9.55 -15.13 -0.32
N VAL A 8 9.56 -13.83 -0.11
CA VAL A 8 10.11 -13.22 1.12
C VAL A 8 9.32 -13.74 2.32
N SER A 9 10.03 -14.20 3.35
CA SER A 9 9.42 -14.66 4.61
C SER A 9 9.37 -13.52 5.62
N PHE A 10 8.19 -13.19 6.12
CA PHE A 10 8.02 -12.18 7.18
C PHE A 10 8.02 -12.81 8.58
N GLU A 11 8.72 -12.19 9.53
CA GLU A 11 8.81 -12.64 10.92
C GLU A 11 8.05 -11.73 11.89
N ARG A 12 7.76 -12.21 13.10
CA ARG A 12 6.89 -11.51 14.07
C ARG A 12 7.38 -10.13 14.50
N ALA A 13 8.69 -9.96 14.65
CA ALA A 13 9.28 -8.80 15.31
C ALA A 13 10.22 -7.99 14.42
N ALA A 14 10.48 -8.45 13.20
CA ALA A 14 11.41 -7.80 12.30
C ALA A 14 10.94 -7.93 10.85
N LEU A 15 11.08 -6.84 10.10
CA LEU A 15 11.07 -6.91 8.66
C LEU A 15 12.36 -7.58 8.16
N PRO A 16 12.31 -8.32 7.05
CA PRO A 16 13.50 -8.91 6.44
C PRO A 16 14.55 -7.85 6.10
N ALA A 17 15.82 -8.26 5.98
CA ALA A 17 16.89 -7.36 5.58
C ALA A 17 16.54 -6.61 4.29
N GLY A 18 16.86 -5.31 4.24
CA GLY A 18 16.55 -4.42 3.11
C GLY A 18 15.14 -3.82 3.11
N PHE A 19 14.23 -4.33 3.94
CA PHE A 19 12.91 -3.74 4.16
C PHE A 19 12.91 -2.75 5.32
N LYS A 20 12.16 -1.67 5.14
CA LYS A 20 11.86 -0.64 6.14
C LYS A 20 10.37 -0.32 6.11
N ALA A 21 9.87 0.28 7.18
CA ALA A 21 8.50 0.76 7.27
C ALA A 21 8.46 2.22 7.68
N GLU A 22 7.48 2.94 7.17
CA GLU A 22 7.08 4.27 7.61
C GLU A 22 5.58 4.27 7.91
N GLY A 23 5.16 5.04 8.91
CA GLY A 23 3.80 4.95 9.43
C GLY A 23 3.55 3.66 10.23
N MET A 24 2.30 3.22 10.27
CA MET A 24 1.89 2.06 11.04
C MET A 24 2.00 0.76 10.22
N VAL A 25 3.00 -0.05 10.53
CA VAL A 25 3.25 -1.31 9.82
C VAL A 25 3.50 -2.44 10.81
N LYS A 26 2.85 -3.58 10.59
CA LYS A 26 3.00 -4.79 11.41
C LYS A 26 3.09 -6.04 10.55
N THR A 27 3.66 -7.12 11.09
CA THR A 27 3.51 -8.45 10.49
C THR A 27 2.44 -9.24 11.24
N ARG A 28 1.59 -9.93 10.49
CA ARG A 28 0.42 -10.64 11.01
C ARG A 28 0.35 -12.05 10.48
N GLN A 29 -0.20 -12.96 11.28
CA GLN A 29 -0.50 -14.34 10.85
C GLN A 29 -1.92 -14.47 10.31
N SER A 30 -2.80 -13.55 10.68
CA SER A 30 -4.15 -13.44 10.19
C SER A 30 -4.73 -12.09 10.60
N ILE A 31 -5.81 -11.67 9.95
CA ILE A 31 -6.58 -10.49 10.32
C ILE A 31 -8.06 -10.69 9.98
N LYS A 32 -8.97 -10.15 10.78
CA LYS A 32 -10.40 -10.18 10.47
C LYS A 32 -10.72 -9.08 9.46
N SER A 33 -11.28 -9.43 8.31
CA SER A 33 -11.70 -8.45 7.31
C SER A 33 -12.93 -7.65 7.77
N PRO A 34 -13.20 -6.48 7.17
CA PRO A 34 -14.37 -5.67 7.51
C PRO A 34 -15.70 -6.42 7.30
N ASP A 35 -15.72 -7.34 6.33
CA ASP A 35 -16.91 -8.11 5.96
C ASP A 35 -17.07 -9.39 6.80
N GLY A 36 -16.14 -9.68 7.72
CA GLY A 36 -16.24 -10.76 8.71
C GLY A 36 -15.29 -11.95 8.55
N PRO A 37 -14.91 -12.41 7.34
CA PRO A 37 -13.94 -13.48 7.15
C PRO A 37 -12.57 -13.20 7.77
N ILE A 38 -11.88 -14.26 8.19
CA ILE A 38 -10.45 -14.18 8.53
C ILE A 38 -9.65 -14.26 7.24
N VAL A 39 -8.67 -13.36 7.11
CA VAL A 39 -7.71 -13.33 6.01
C VAL A 39 -6.39 -13.89 6.53
N ASP A 40 -6.00 -15.02 5.96
CA ASP A 40 -4.71 -15.67 6.20
C ASP A 40 -3.70 -15.30 5.08
N PRO A 41 -2.38 -15.41 5.35
CA PRO A 41 -1.32 -15.27 4.34
C PRO A 41 -1.58 -16.17 3.14
N ILE A 42 -1.32 -15.66 1.94
CA ILE A 42 -1.34 -16.48 0.72
C ILE A 42 -0.08 -17.32 0.61
N SER A 43 1.02 -16.85 1.20
CA SER A 43 2.31 -17.53 1.18
C SER A 43 2.97 -17.50 2.56
N GLY A 44 3.66 -18.59 2.91
CA GLY A 44 4.41 -18.66 4.16
C GLY A 44 3.54 -18.64 5.42
N GLN A 45 3.99 -17.94 6.46
CA GLN A 45 3.35 -17.92 7.79
C GLN A 45 2.77 -16.56 8.18
N ARG A 46 3.16 -15.48 7.48
CA ARG A 46 2.82 -14.09 7.84
C ARG A 46 2.80 -13.19 6.61
N PHE A 47 1.97 -12.15 6.66
CA PHE A 47 1.98 -11.02 5.71
C PHE A 47 2.36 -9.72 6.43
N VAL A 48 2.74 -8.70 5.66
CA VAL A 48 2.86 -7.32 6.15
C VAL A 48 1.51 -6.63 6.06
N CYS A 49 1.08 -5.96 7.12
CA CYS A 49 -0.12 -5.14 7.19
C CYS A 49 0.29 -3.68 7.32
N LEU A 50 -0.05 -2.88 6.31
CA LEU A 50 0.09 -1.43 6.34
C LEU A 50 -1.21 -0.83 6.85
N ASP A 51 -1.07 0.10 7.80
CA ASP A 51 -2.14 0.83 8.47
C ASP A 51 -3.17 -0.11 9.12
N ASP A 52 -2.65 -0.89 10.08
CA ASP A 52 -3.37 -1.96 10.75
C ASP A 52 -4.65 -1.50 11.47
N PRO A 53 -5.82 -2.05 11.12
CA PRO A 53 -7.10 -1.66 11.68
C PRO A 53 -7.27 -2.08 13.15
N ASP A 54 -6.48 -3.01 13.70
CA ASP A 54 -6.53 -3.33 15.13
C ASP A 54 -6.05 -2.17 16.02
N ASP A 55 -5.37 -1.18 15.44
CA ASP A 55 -4.90 0.02 16.15
C ASP A 55 -5.89 1.20 16.05
N ILE A 56 -7.14 0.95 15.65
CA ILE A 56 -8.22 1.95 15.72
C ILE A 56 -8.98 1.81 17.05
N ASP A 57 -9.37 2.94 17.63
CA ASP A 57 -10.18 2.98 18.85
C ASP A 57 -11.68 2.75 18.56
N ALA A 58 -12.51 2.70 19.61
CA ALA A 58 -13.95 2.54 19.47
C ALA A 58 -14.65 3.72 18.75
N ARG A 59 -13.98 4.89 18.70
CA ARG A 59 -14.40 6.06 17.91
C ARG A 59 -13.82 6.03 16.51
N ARG A 60 -13.22 4.90 16.11
CA ARG A 60 -12.65 4.65 14.80
C ARG A 60 -11.46 5.57 14.47
N MET A 61 -10.81 6.14 15.48
CA MET A 61 -9.63 6.98 15.32
C MET A 61 -8.37 6.17 15.60
N ARG A 62 -7.24 6.55 14.99
CA ARG A 62 -5.95 5.92 15.29
C ARG A 62 -5.59 6.11 16.77
N ASN A 63 -5.17 5.03 17.43
CA ASN A 63 -4.74 5.04 18.84
C ASN A 63 -3.50 5.92 19.09
N ASP A 64 -2.64 6.09 18.07
CA ASP A 64 -1.40 6.85 18.15
C ASP A 64 -1.22 7.73 16.89
N PRO A 65 -1.64 9.02 16.94
CA PRO A 65 -1.53 9.92 15.80
C PRO A 65 -0.07 10.29 15.48
N ALA A 66 0.89 10.09 16.39
CA ALA A 66 2.30 10.34 16.10
C ALA A 66 2.89 9.35 15.08
N LYS A 67 2.18 8.24 14.81
CA LYS A 67 2.50 7.28 13.74
C LYS A 67 1.87 7.63 12.40
N ALA A 68 1.16 8.75 12.29
CA ALA A 68 0.69 9.27 11.01
C ALA A 68 1.86 9.60 10.09
N LEU A 69 1.76 9.18 8.84
CA LEU A 69 2.72 9.47 7.78
C LEU A 69 2.04 10.40 6.78
N LEU A 70 2.51 11.64 6.66
CA LEU A 70 1.97 12.57 5.69
C LEU A 70 2.32 12.15 4.26
N LEU A 71 1.30 11.88 3.44
CA LEU A 71 1.44 11.34 2.09
C LEU A 71 1.05 12.35 0.99
N THR A 72 1.13 13.65 1.27
CA THR A 72 0.64 14.71 0.36
C THR A 72 1.36 14.78 -0.99
N HIS A 73 2.52 14.14 -1.11
CA HIS A 73 3.25 13.97 -2.37
C HIS A 73 2.58 12.93 -3.29
N LEU A 74 1.82 11.99 -2.73
CA LEU A 74 1.09 10.99 -3.50
C LEU A 74 -0.18 11.60 -4.04
N ARG A 75 -0.28 11.59 -5.36
CA ARG A 75 -1.45 12.04 -6.09
C ARG A 75 -1.82 10.98 -7.11
N ILE A 76 -3.04 10.47 -6.99
CA ILE A 76 -3.62 9.58 -7.99
C ILE A 76 -4.78 10.29 -8.68
N VAL A 77 -5.14 9.85 -9.87
CA VAL A 77 -6.40 10.25 -10.51
C VAL A 77 -7.30 9.03 -10.47
N SER A 78 -8.44 9.13 -9.79
CA SER A 78 -9.36 8.00 -9.75
C SER A 78 -9.86 7.73 -11.18
N PRO A 79 -9.75 6.50 -11.69
CA PRO A 79 -10.24 6.15 -13.02
C PRO A 79 -11.74 6.38 -13.19
N ARG A 80 -12.50 6.41 -12.08
CA ARG A 80 -13.96 6.53 -12.08
C ARG A 80 -14.44 7.97 -12.06
N SER A 81 -13.94 8.78 -11.12
CA SER A 81 -14.37 10.18 -11.01
C SER A 81 -13.60 11.11 -11.95
N GLY A 82 -12.41 10.68 -12.42
CA GLY A 82 -11.47 11.55 -13.14
C GLY A 82 -10.87 12.65 -12.26
N LEU A 83 -11.22 12.68 -10.97
CA LEU A 83 -10.76 13.69 -10.04
C LEU A 83 -9.44 13.26 -9.38
N PRO A 84 -8.53 14.20 -9.13
CA PRO A 84 -7.32 13.93 -8.40
C PRO A 84 -7.64 13.70 -6.91
N THR A 85 -7.01 12.67 -6.35
CA THR A 85 -6.97 12.38 -4.93
C THR A 85 -5.55 12.55 -4.45
N ILE A 86 -5.36 13.27 -3.35
CA ILE A 86 -4.06 13.36 -2.65
C ILE A 86 -4.11 12.49 -1.40
N GLY A 87 -3.00 11.80 -1.11
CA GLY A 87 -2.81 11.10 0.15
C GLY A 87 -2.71 12.09 1.31
N ALA A 88 -3.51 11.90 2.35
CA ALA A 88 -3.44 12.70 3.57
C ALA A 88 -2.53 12.03 4.61
N ASP A 89 -2.81 10.76 4.91
CA ASP A 89 -2.11 9.91 5.87
C ASP A 89 -2.03 8.47 5.33
N GLY A 90 -1.17 7.63 5.90
CA GLY A 90 -1.14 6.22 5.64
C GLY A 90 0.09 5.50 6.20
N ALA A 91 0.55 4.49 5.47
CA ALA A 91 1.73 3.71 5.82
C ALA A 91 2.42 3.16 4.58
N LYS A 92 3.74 2.93 4.70
CA LYS A 92 4.60 2.44 3.61
C LYS A 92 5.44 1.25 4.04
N LEU A 93 5.54 0.25 3.15
CA LEU A 93 6.63 -0.73 3.14
C LEU A 93 7.63 -0.32 2.06
N ILE A 94 8.90 -0.25 2.44
CA ILE A 94 9.97 0.25 1.58
C ILE A 94 11.05 -0.83 1.48
N CYS A 95 11.47 -1.18 0.26
CA CYS A 95 12.60 -2.07 0.01
C CYS A 95 13.68 -1.30 -0.77
N ARG A 96 14.84 -1.07 -0.16
CA ARG A 96 15.90 -0.21 -0.73
C ARG A 96 16.99 -1.03 -1.41
N ASP A 97 17.75 -0.33 -2.26
CA ASP A 97 18.90 -0.85 -2.99
C ASP A 97 18.56 -2.06 -3.88
N VAL A 98 17.29 -2.21 -4.30
CA VAL A 98 16.79 -3.38 -5.02
C VAL A 98 17.41 -3.44 -6.41
N GLN A 99 17.88 -4.62 -6.78
CA GLN A 99 18.42 -4.89 -8.12
C GLN A 99 17.59 -5.94 -8.85
N ILE A 100 17.00 -5.58 -9.99
CA ILE A 100 16.20 -6.47 -10.85
C ILE A 100 16.71 -6.35 -12.29
N LYS A 101 17.12 -7.47 -12.89
CA LYS A 101 17.60 -7.48 -14.27
C LYS A 101 16.49 -7.24 -15.29
N LYS A 102 16.83 -6.63 -16.43
CA LYS A 102 15.92 -6.42 -17.55
C LYS A 102 15.18 -7.72 -17.91
N GLY A 103 13.88 -7.61 -18.13
CA GLY A 103 12.99 -8.71 -18.48
C GLY A 103 12.56 -9.59 -17.30
N LYS A 104 13.15 -9.41 -16.11
CA LYS A 104 12.68 -10.07 -14.89
C LYS A 104 11.45 -9.37 -14.35
N ARG A 105 10.66 -10.16 -13.62
CA ARG A 105 9.35 -9.74 -13.11
C ARG A 105 9.35 -9.76 -11.59
N LEU A 106 9.08 -8.62 -10.97
CA LEU A 106 8.67 -8.56 -9.57
C LEU A 106 7.22 -9.05 -9.49
N VAL A 107 6.96 -9.97 -8.57
CA VAL A 107 5.63 -10.44 -8.24
C VAL A 107 5.38 -10.21 -6.76
N PHE A 108 4.17 -9.79 -6.41
CA PHE A 108 3.71 -9.67 -5.04
C PHE A 108 2.21 -9.85 -4.98
N ALA A 109 1.75 -10.47 -3.91
CA ALA A 109 0.34 -10.58 -3.58
C ALA A 109 -0.06 -9.43 -2.66
N TRP A 110 -1.29 -8.96 -2.81
CA TRP A 110 -1.81 -7.86 -2.01
C TRP A 110 -3.30 -8.01 -1.74
N HIS A 111 -3.76 -7.43 -0.64
CA HIS A 111 -5.17 -7.38 -0.29
C HIS A 111 -5.49 -6.02 0.35
N PHE A 112 -6.34 -5.24 -0.31
CA PHE A 112 -6.82 -3.95 0.18
C PHE A 112 -8.15 -4.11 0.93
N MET A 113 -8.30 -3.41 2.05
CA MET A 113 -9.48 -3.48 2.91
C MET A 113 -9.82 -2.10 3.49
N VAL A 114 -11.12 -1.84 3.69
CA VAL A 114 -11.63 -0.57 4.24
C VAL A 114 -12.64 -0.81 5.36
N TRP A 115 -12.46 -0.12 6.50
CA TRP A 115 -13.37 -0.23 7.65
C TRP A 115 -14.36 0.95 7.76
N GLY A 116 -14.09 2.03 7.02
CA GLY A 116 -14.91 3.23 7.00
C GLY A 116 -16.10 3.14 6.07
N ASP A 117 -17.03 4.05 6.30
CA ASP A 117 -18.12 4.30 5.36
C ASP A 117 -17.67 5.40 4.38
N LEU A 118 -18.11 5.30 3.12
CA LEU A 118 -17.87 6.31 2.08
C LEU A 118 -18.27 7.72 2.59
N PRO A 119 -17.55 8.79 2.23
CA PRO A 119 -16.94 9.02 0.92
C PRO A 119 -15.41 9.24 0.96
N TRP A 120 -14.66 8.33 1.57
CA TRP A 120 -13.20 8.44 1.59
C TRP A 120 -12.61 7.99 0.25
N ASN A 121 -11.49 8.57 -0.13
CA ASN A 121 -10.85 8.25 -1.41
C ASN A 121 -9.59 7.44 -1.17
N ASP A 122 -9.70 6.50 -0.24
CA ASP A 122 -8.63 5.61 0.16
C ASP A 122 -8.06 4.88 -1.05
N PHE A 123 -6.74 4.72 -1.07
CA PHE A 123 -6.08 4.05 -2.17
C PHE A 123 -4.83 3.30 -1.70
N ALA A 124 -4.42 2.35 -2.52
CA ALA A 124 -3.16 1.66 -2.41
C ALA A 124 -2.39 1.78 -3.72
N CYS A 125 -1.08 1.97 -3.62
CA CYS A 125 -0.20 2.03 -4.77
C CYS A 125 1.12 1.28 -4.52
N PHE A 126 1.78 0.99 -5.63
CA PHE A 126 3.13 0.46 -5.70
C PHE A 126 3.98 1.39 -6.55
N GLU A 127 5.20 1.69 -6.09
CA GLU A 127 6.16 2.53 -6.80
C GLU A 127 7.49 1.80 -6.98
N ALA A 128 8.01 1.84 -8.20
CA ALA A 128 9.40 1.50 -8.48
C ALA A 128 10.17 2.80 -8.79
N ILE A 129 11.08 3.17 -7.89
CA ILE A 129 11.81 4.43 -7.88
C ILE A 129 13.28 4.14 -8.20
N PRO A 130 13.77 4.40 -9.43
CA PRO A 130 15.16 4.17 -9.79
C PRO A 130 16.09 5.14 -9.04
N ASP A 131 17.32 4.70 -8.76
CA ASP A 131 18.35 5.53 -8.11
C ASP A 131 18.80 6.71 -9.00
N TYR A 132 18.60 6.60 -10.31
CA TYR A 132 18.91 7.63 -11.29
C TYR A 132 17.62 8.30 -11.77
N GLN A 133 17.60 9.63 -11.72
CA GLN A 133 16.51 10.44 -12.23
C GLN A 133 16.73 10.73 -13.72
N ASP A 134 16.30 9.80 -14.58
CA ASP A 134 15.86 10.23 -15.91
C ASP A 134 14.37 10.58 -15.82
N ASP A 135 13.90 11.56 -16.60
CA ASP A 135 12.50 12.09 -16.60
C ASP A 135 11.39 11.04 -16.78
N TYR A 136 11.75 9.77 -17.00
CA TYR A 136 10.88 8.62 -17.18
C TYR A 136 10.86 7.65 -15.98
N GLY A 137 11.53 7.99 -14.87
CA GLY A 137 11.95 7.01 -13.86
C GLY A 137 10.87 6.50 -12.90
N LEU A 138 9.87 7.30 -12.53
CA LEU A 138 8.88 6.89 -11.53
C LEU A 138 7.77 6.03 -12.15
N SER A 139 7.67 4.77 -11.74
CA SER A 139 6.56 3.90 -12.13
C SER A 139 5.57 3.79 -10.97
N LEU A 140 4.57 4.68 -10.95
CA LEU A 140 3.44 4.61 -10.01
C LEU A 140 2.35 3.69 -10.56
N HIS A 141 2.05 2.64 -9.82
CA HIS A 141 0.99 1.69 -10.12
C HIS A 141 -0.08 1.75 -9.04
N VAL A 142 -1.27 2.23 -9.41
CA VAL A 142 -2.44 2.14 -8.51
C VAL A 142 -2.82 0.67 -8.41
N LEU A 143 -2.80 0.12 -7.20
CA LEU A 143 -3.23 -1.25 -6.91
C LEU A 143 -4.75 -1.28 -6.74
N MET A 144 -5.29 -0.33 -6.00
CA MET A 144 -6.71 -0.20 -5.70
C MET A 144 -7.04 1.23 -5.32
N ASP A 145 -8.24 1.68 -5.66
CA ASP A 145 -8.88 2.83 -5.02
C ASP A 145 -10.27 2.44 -4.47
N LEU A 146 -10.77 3.19 -3.50
CA LEU A 146 -12.07 2.92 -2.89
C LEU A 146 -13.22 3.02 -3.91
N ALA A 147 -13.08 3.84 -4.95
CA ALA A 147 -14.10 4.02 -5.98
C ALA A 147 -14.30 2.76 -6.84
N GLU A 148 -13.23 2.02 -7.13
CA GLU A 148 -13.24 0.69 -7.77
C GLU A 148 -13.87 -0.35 -6.86
N LEU A 149 -13.47 -0.39 -5.58
CA LEU A 149 -13.95 -1.37 -4.61
C LEU A 149 -15.46 -1.22 -4.31
N ALA A 150 -15.92 0.01 -4.12
CA ALA A 150 -17.32 0.34 -3.81
C ALA A 150 -18.30 -0.01 -4.93
N ASN A 151 -17.84 -0.11 -6.20
CA ASN A 151 -18.70 -0.55 -7.30
C ASN A 151 -19.22 -1.99 -7.11
N GLY A 152 -18.50 -2.82 -6.34
CA GLY A 152 -18.93 -4.16 -5.97
C GLY A 152 -19.70 -4.24 -4.65
N GLY A 153 -19.89 -3.13 -3.94
CA GLY A 153 -20.42 -3.14 -2.56
C GLY A 153 -19.51 -3.86 -1.55
N ALA A 154 -18.28 -4.20 -1.95
CA ALA A 154 -17.32 -4.92 -1.14
C ALA A 154 -16.52 -3.94 -0.26
N ARG A 155 -16.04 -4.40 0.89
CA ARG A 155 -15.09 -3.66 1.74
C ARG A 155 -13.68 -4.25 1.68
N ALA A 156 -13.48 -5.25 0.85
CA ALA A 156 -12.27 -6.04 0.79
C ALA A 156 -12.04 -6.51 -0.66
N SER A 157 -10.82 -6.35 -1.19
CA SER A 157 -10.51 -6.70 -2.59
C SER A 157 -10.39 -8.20 -2.87
N GLY A 158 -10.29 -9.02 -1.82
CA GLY A 158 -9.64 -10.34 -1.85
C GLY A 158 -8.12 -10.25 -2.10
N TRP A 159 -7.42 -11.37 -1.95
CA TRP A 159 -6.04 -11.47 -2.40
C TRP A 159 -5.95 -11.33 -3.92
N ARG A 160 -5.14 -10.39 -4.38
CA ARG A 160 -4.80 -10.15 -5.78
C ARG A 160 -3.29 -10.31 -5.98
N LEU A 161 -2.89 -10.62 -7.21
CA LEU A 161 -1.49 -10.77 -7.59
C LEU A 161 -1.13 -9.67 -8.58
N SER A 162 -0.10 -8.89 -8.28
CA SER A 162 0.45 -7.89 -9.20
C SER A 162 1.81 -8.34 -9.74
N THR A 163 2.11 -7.89 -10.95
CA THR A 163 3.39 -8.12 -11.60
C THR A 163 3.93 -6.81 -12.17
N TRP A 164 5.20 -6.54 -11.90
CA TRP A 164 5.94 -5.43 -12.49
C TRP A 164 7.16 -5.96 -13.25
N THR A 165 7.33 -5.55 -14.50
CA THR A 165 8.41 -6.01 -15.36
C THR A 165 9.46 -4.91 -15.50
N ALA A 166 10.71 -5.24 -15.20
CA ALA A 166 11.82 -4.31 -15.40
C ALA A 166 12.16 -4.21 -16.91
N ASN A 167 11.83 -3.07 -17.52
CA ASN A 167 12.09 -2.84 -18.96
C ASN A 167 13.59 -2.56 -19.25
N ALA A 168 14.34 -2.20 -18.22
CA ALA A 168 15.78 -2.07 -18.18
C ALA A 168 16.33 -2.73 -16.90
N ASP A 169 17.65 -2.80 -16.74
CA ASP A 169 18.24 -3.18 -15.46
C ASP A 169 17.85 -2.13 -14.41
N PHE A 170 17.12 -2.55 -13.39
CA PHE A 170 16.63 -1.70 -12.31
C PHE A 170 17.60 -1.74 -11.12
N SER A 171 17.96 -0.55 -10.64
CA SER A 171 18.55 -0.30 -9.32
C SER A 171 17.74 0.81 -8.67
N GLY A 172 17.20 0.58 -7.48
CA GLY A 172 16.33 1.57 -6.87
C GLY A 172 15.64 1.13 -5.59
N THR A 173 14.59 1.86 -5.27
CA THR A 173 13.68 1.60 -4.15
C THR A 173 12.34 1.10 -4.67
N LEU A 174 11.79 0.10 -4.01
CA LEU A 174 10.40 -0.34 -4.20
C LEU A 174 9.58 0.11 -3.00
N GLU A 175 8.42 0.73 -3.24
CA GLU A 175 7.50 1.16 -2.19
C GLU A 175 6.10 0.59 -2.42
N TRP A 176 5.50 0.08 -1.34
CA TRP A 176 4.08 -0.23 -1.30
C TRP A 176 3.45 0.71 -0.27
N THR A 177 2.41 1.42 -0.70
CA THR A 177 1.77 2.45 0.12
C THR A 177 0.27 2.19 0.21
N VAL A 178 -0.28 2.39 1.39
CA VAL A 178 -1.72 2.60 1.60
C VAL A 178 -1.92 4.00 2.12
N ALA A 179 -2.95 4.69 1.64
CA ALA A 179 -3.24 6.06 2.00
C ALA A 179 -4.74 6.28 2.19
N ASN A 180 -5.09 7.06 3.22
CA ASN A 180 -6.37 7.74 3.28
C ASN A 180 -6.30 8.96 2.35
N GLY A 181 -7.22 9.02 1.39
CA GLY A 181 -7.19 9.99 0.31
C GLY A 181 -8.27 11.07 0.44
N GLN A 182 -7.89 12.30 0.11
CA GLN A 182 -8.81 13.42 -0.05
C GLN A 182 -8.94 13.77 -1.54
N VAL A 183 -10.17 13.72 -2.08
CA VAL A 183 -10.47 14.24 -3.41
C VAL A 183 -10.35 15.76 -3.39
N ILE A 184 -9.62 16.28 -4.36
CA ILE A 184 -9.48 17.71 -4.57
C ILE A 184 -10.57 18.17 -5.55
N ASN A 185 -11.62 18.78 -5.02
CA ASN A 185 -12.65 19.44 -5.83
C ASN A 185 -12.31 20.91 -6.11
N ASP A 186 -11.44 21.51 -5.30
CA ASP A 186 -10.92 22.87 -5.46
C ASP A 186 -9.38 22.84 -5.37
N PRO A 187 -8.64 23.10 -6.47
CA PRO A 187 -7.18 23.05 -6.49
C PRO A 187 -6.51 24.12 -5.61
N THR A 188 -7.26 25.10 -5.07
CA THR A 188 -6.75 26.10 -4.13
C THR A 188 -6.74 25.60 -2.68
N LEU A 189 -7.49 24.54 -2.37
CA LEU A 189 -7.52 23.87 -1.07
C LEU A 189 -6.52 22.69 -1.06
N MET A 190 -5.21 23.00 -1.09
CA MET A 190 -4.15 21.97 -1.10
C MET A 190 -3.80 21.40 0.28
N GLN A 191 -4.50 21.79 1.35
CA GLN A 191 -4.23 21.24 2.68
C GLN A 191 -5.25 20.17 3.03
N PRO A 192 -4.81 18.95 3.36
CA PRO A 192 -5.72 17.93 3.84
C PRO A 192 -6.39 18.44 5.11
N ALA A 193 -7.72 18.31 5.21
CA ALA A 193 -8.38 18.57 6.48
C ALA A 193 -7.95 17.47 7.47
N VAL A 194 -7.26 17.87 8.54
CA VAL A 194 -6.74 17.03 9.63
C VAL A 194 -7.86 16.24 10.33
N GLU A 195 -9.13 16.52 10.05
CA GLU A 195 -10.30 15.80 10.58
C GLU A 195 -10.49 14.38 9.98
N ALA A 196 -9.69 13.97 8.99
CA ALA A 196 -9.91 12.77 8.18
C ALA A 196 -9.41 11.42 8.77
N PHE A 197 -8.83 11.37 9.98
CA PHE A 197 -8.18 10.16 10.53
C PHE A 197 -9.10 9.05 11.06
N SER A 198 -10.35 9.01 10.60
CA SER A 198 -11.26 7.92 10.99
C SER A 198 -11.11 6.74 10.02
N ASN A 199 -11.24 5.50 10.52
CA ASN A 199 -11.03 4.19 9.85
C ASN A 199 -10.04 4.13 8.66
N PRO A 200 -8.72 4.22 8.89
CA PRO A 200 -7.77 4.06 7.82
C PRO A 200 -8.00 2.76 7.00
N PRO A 201 -7.76 2.80 5.68
CA PRO A 201 -7.68 1.60 4.87
C PRO A 201 -6.47 0.77 5.30
N ALA A 202 -6.52 -0.54 5.09
CA ALA A 202 -5.36 -1.40 5.27
C ALA A 202 -4.93 -2.03 3.94
N LEU A 203 -3.61 -2.20 3.78
CA LEU A 203 -3.04 -2.97 2.68
C LEU A 203 -2.21 -4.12 3.24
N LEU A 204 -2.60 -5.33 2.90
CA LEU A 204 -1.81 -6.52 3.19
C LEU A 204 -0.89 -6.79 2.00
N ILE A 205 0.37 -7.14 2.27
CA ILE A 205 1.37 -7.51 1.26
C ILE A 205 2.01 -8.84 1.64
N ASP A 206 2.11 -9.74 0.66
CA ASP A 206 2.68 -11.09 0.78
C ASP A 206 3.33 -11.53 -0.57
N ASP A 207 3.98 -12.69 -0.59
CA ASP A 207 4.61 -13.33 -1.76
C ASP A 207 5.50 -12.40 -2.62
N ILE A 208 6.30 -11.52 -1.98
CA ILE A 208 7.24 -10.67 -2.72
C ILE A 208 8.40 -11.54 -3.23
N ARG A 209 8.60 -11.59 -4.56
CA ARG A 209 9.70 -12.33 -5.19
C ARG A 209 9.96 -11.90 -6.63
N VAL A 210 11.10 -12.31 -7.18
CA VAL A 210 11.46 -12.07 -8.59
C VAL A 210 11.39 -13.36 -9.39
N LEU A 211 10.70 -13.32 -10.54
CA LEU A 211 10.59 -14.42 -11.48
C LEU A 211 11.51 -14.25 -12.68
N GLY A 212 11.93 -15.42 -13.20
CA GLY A 212 12.79 -15.57 -14.37
C GLY A 212 12.14 -15.18 -15.69
#